data_AF-A0A9P8P417-F1
#
_entry.id   AF-A0A9P8P417-F1
#
_cell.length_a   1.000
_cell.length_b   1.000
_cell.length_c   1.000
_cell.angle_alpha   90.00
_cell.angle_beta   90.00
_cell.angle_gamma   90.00
#
_symmetry.space_group_name_H-M   'P 1'
#
loop_
_entity.id
_entity.type
_entity.pdbx_description
1 polymer ?
#
loop_
_entity_poly.entity_id
_entity_poly.type
_entity_poly.pdbx_seq_one_letter_code
_entity_poly.pdbx_strand_id
1 'polypeptide(L)'
;MTFDDVWLSDDEEFKPNTSEMYGSIENEPKHADLLSLKRKHAKQGYLDGISKAKEESLQQGFDDGYPIGARIGALVGEILASLKLLLDSSMISVNDYDTALKELNITKVLQPEFFDSKLNIAGERTHPAIQKWTAFYESKLDA
;
A
#
# COMPACT_ATOMS: atom_id res chain seq x y z
N MET A 1 8.30 17.45 19.33
CA MET A 1 8.71 17.68 17.94
C MET A 1 7.47 18.15 17.19
N THR A 2 7.30 19.47 17.09
CA THR A 2 6.22 20.13 16.37
C THR A 2 6.71 20.43 14.96
N PHE A 3 5.94 20.03 13.95
CA PHE A 3 6.29 20.09 12.52
C PHE A 3 6.17 21.50 11.90
N ASP A 4 6.02 22.55 12.72
CA ASP A 4 5.65 23.90 12.28
C ASP A 4 6.82 24.83 11.98
N ASP A 5 8.07 24.42 12.23
CA ASP A 5 9.24 25.32 12.18
C ASP A 5 10.22 25.01 11.03
N VAL A 6 9.72 24.41 9.95
CA VAL A 6 10.54 24.16 8.73
C VAL A 6 10.46 25.32 7.74
N TRP A 7 9.45 26.17 7.89
CA TRP A 7 9.27 27.36 7.07
C TRP A 7 9.59 28.58 7.93
N LEU A 8 10.90 28.88 7.99
CA LEU A 8 11.41 30.17 8.44
C LEU A 8 10.49 31.26 7.90
N SER A 9 9.84 31.97 8.83
CA SER A 9 9.15 33.23 8.57
C SER A 9 10.02 34.09 7.67
N ASP A 10 9.41 34.64 6.63
CA ASP A 10 9.99 35.38 5.49
C ASP A 10 10.88 36.59 5.88
N ASP A 11 11.09 36.81 7.19
CA ASP A 11 11.72 37.98 7.80
C ASP A 11 13.08 37.71 8.47
N GLU A 12 13.51 36.45 8.63
CA GLU A 12 14.87 36.15 9.12
C GLU A 12 15.83 35.94 7.93
N GLU A 13 16.57 37.00 7.64
CA GLU A 13 17.56 37.10 6.57
C GLU A 13 18.60 35.96 6.69
N PHE A 14 18.44 34.91 5.88
CA PHE A 14 19.39 33.81 5.76
C PHE A 14 20.79 34.35 5.44
N LYS A 15 21.71 34.27 6.40
CA LYS A 15 23.14 34.54 6.20
C LYS A 15 23.81 33.26 5.73
N PRO A 16 24.05 33.06 4.41
CA PRO A 16 24.73 31.85 3.95
C PRO A 16 26.14 31.79 4.55
N ASN A 17 26.51 30.65 5.12
CA ASN A 17 27.91 30.29 5.31
C ASN A 17 28.53 30.23 3.91
N THR A 18 29.44 31.16 3.62
CA THR A 18 29.93 31.57 2.30
C THR A 18 30.80 30.54 1.57
N SER A 19 30.60 29.23 1.77
CA SER A 19 31.47 28.20 1.21
C SER A 19 30.89 27.39 0.03
N GLU A 20 29.59 27.46 -0.25
CA GLU A 20 29.00 26.76 -1.41
C GLU A 20 28.37 27.76 -2.37
N MET A 21 29.23 28.43 -3.13
CA MET A 21 28.86 29.41 -4.16
C MET A 21 28.36 28.69 -5.41
N TYR A 22 27.05 28.46 -5.50
CA TYR A 22 26.39 28.15 -6.77
C TYR A 22 26.25 29.44 -7.59
N GLY A 23 27.07 29.57 -8.63
CA GLY A 23 27.02 30.68 -9.59
C GLY A 23 28.07 31.75 -9.32
N SER A 24 29.06 31.82 -10.21
CA SER A 24 30.02 32.92 -10.33
C SER A 24 29.31 34.28 -10.28
N ILE A 25 29.74 35.13 -9.34
CA ILE A 25 29.28 36.51 -9.17
C ILE A 25 29.85 37.34 -10.31
N GLU A 26 29.11 37.47 -11.41
CA GLU A 26 29.28 38.57 -12.35
C GLU A 26 28.39 39.73 -11.89
N ASN A 27 29.04 40.83 -11.50
CA ASN A 27 28.41 42.04 -10.98
C ASN A 27 27.66 42.78 -12.10
N GLU A 28 26.40 42.46 -12.35
CA GLU A 28 25.45 43.35 -13.04
C GLU A 28 24.06 43.32 -12.37
N PRO A 29 23.45 44.47 -12.03
CA PRO A 29 22.22 44.54 -11.22
C PRO A 29 20.93 44.23 -11.99
N LYS A 30 20.99 43.52 -13.13
CA LYS A 30 19.85 43.41 -14.06
C LYS A 30 18.87 42.27 -13.79
N HIS A 31 19.18 41.34 -12.87
CA HIS A 31 18.43 40.08 -12.78
C HIS A 31 18.13 39.55 -11.37
N ALA A 32 18.00 40.43 -10.36
CA ALA A 32 17.59 40.02 -9.01
C ALA A 32 16.23 39.27 -9.01
N ASP A 33 15.28 39.72 -9.83
CA ASP A 33 13.99 39.04 -10.02
C ASP A 33 14.14 37.65 -10.66
N LEU A 34 15.02 37.50 -11.64
CA LEU A 34 15.28 36.19 -12.25
C LEU A 34 15.97 35.23 -11.26
N LEU A 35 16.86 35.73 -10.41
CA LEU A 35 17.46 34.93 -9.33
C LEU A 35 16.42 34.50 -8.29
N SER A 36 15.53 35.40 -7.88
CA SER A 36 14.41 35.07 -6.97
C SER A 36 13.48 34.03 -7.58
N LEU A 37 13.14 34.19 -8.86
CA LEU A 37 12.32 33.25 -9.61
C LEU A 37 12.98 31.86 -9.71
N LYS A 38 14.28 31.81 -10.02
CA LYS A 38 15.06 30.55 -10.03
C LYS A 38 15.05 29.85 -8.68
N ARG A 39 15.22 30.58 -7.57
CA ARG A 39 15.14 30.01 -6.21
C ARG A 39 13.75 29.45 -5.91
N LYS A 40 12.68 30.18 -6.29
CA LYS A 40 11.30 29.70 -6.15
C LYS A 40 11.06 28.41 -6.93
N HIS A 41 11.51 28.33 -8.18
CA HIS A 41 11.39 27.12 -8.98
C HIS A 41 12.23 25.96 -8.45
N ALA A 42 13.46 26.21 -7.98
CA ALA A 42 14.30 25.17 -7.39
C ALA A 42 13.67 24.59 -6.12
N LYS A 43 13.14 25.45 -5.24
CA LYS A 43 12.44 25.04 -4.02
C LYS A 43 11.17 24.26 -4.34
N GLN A 44 10.38 24.76 -5.30
CA GLN A 44 9.17 24.09 -5.77
C GLN A 44 9.49 22.71 -6.37
N GLY A 45 10.51 22.61 -7.22
CA GLY A 45 10.92 21.36 -7.84
C GLY A 45 11.46 20.33 -6.85
N TYR A 46 12.16 20.75 -5.79
CA TYR A 46 12.59 19.86 -4.71
C TYR A 46 11.40 19.30 -3.92
N LEU A 47 10.43 20.14 -3.57
CA LEU A 47 9.22 19.72 -2.86
C LEU A 47 8.34 18.79 -3.70
N ASP A 48 8.21 19.11 -4.98
CA ASP A 48 7.50 18.29 -5.96
C ASP A 48 8.21 16.93 -6.13
N GLY A 49 9.53 16.93 -6.23
CA GLY A 49 10.33 15.71 -6.30
C GLY A 49 10.16 14.79 -5.09
N ILE A 50 10.16 15.35 -3.86
CA ILE A 50 9.91 14.56 -2.65
C ILE A 50 8.49 14.02 -2.61
N SER A 51 7.51 14.85 -2.93
CA SER A 51 6.10 14.46 -2.93
C SER A 51 5.86 13.33 -3.93
N LYS A 52 6.36 13.50 -5.15
CA LYS A 52 6.28 12.51 -6.22
C LYS A 52 6.98 11.20 -5.85
N ALA A 53 8.19 11.25 -5.29
CA ALA A 53 8.92 10.04 -4.90
C ALA A 53 8.18 9.23 -3.83
N LYS A 54 7.52 9.91 -2.87
CA LYS A 54 6.70 9.25 -1.85
C LYS A 54 5.45 8.61 -2.45
N GLU A 55 4.78 9.31 -3.34
CA GLU A 55 3.58 8.79 -4.03
C GLU A 55 3.92 7.60 -4.92
N GLU A 56 5.00 7.69 -5.68
CA GLU A 56 5.49 6.62 -6.56
C GLU A 56 5.86 5.36 -5.76
N SER A 57 6.56 5.53 -4.64
CA SER A 57 6.90 4.39 -3.76
C SER A 57 5.64 3.73 -3.15
N LEU A 58 4.63 4.52 -2.80
CA LEU A 58 3.36 4.01 -2.27
C LEU A 58 2.57 3.25 -3.34
N GLN A 59 2.45 3.82 -4.54
CA GLN A 59 1.76 3.19 -5.67
C GLN A 59 2.44 1.90 -6.07
N GLN A 60 3.77 1.88 -6.14
CA GLN A 60 4.51 0.67 -6.47
C GLN A 60 4.25 -0.46 -5.46
N GLY A 61 4.25 -0.14 -4.15
CA GLY A 61 3.90 -1.11 -3.13
C GLY A 61 2.45 -1.62 -3.23
N PHE A 62 1.51 -0.75 -3.65
CA PHE A 62 0.13 -1.13 -3.90
C PHE A 62 -0.01 -2.02 -5.13
N ASP A 63 0.63 -1.67 -6.24
CA ASP A 63 0.58 -2.41 -7.50
C ASP A 63 1.17 -3.82 -7.36
N ASP A 64 2.20 -3.97 -6.51
CA ASP A 64 2.79 -5.27 -6.19
C ASP A 64 1.87 -6.12 -5.30
N GLY A 65 1.24 -5.52 -4.28
CA GLY A 65 0.44 -6.24 -3.28
C GLY A 65 -1.02 -6.51 -3.67
N TYR A 66 -1.64 -5.60 -4.42
CA TYR A 66 -3.06 -5.65 -4.76
C TYR A 66 -3.46 -6.90 -5.56
N PRO A 67 -2.74 -7.31 -6.63
CA PRO A 67 -3.09 -8.49 -7.41
C PRO A 67 -3.04 -9.79 -6.59
N ILE A 68 -2.14 -9.85 -5.60
CA ILE A 68 -1.99 -11.01 -4.70
C ILE A 68 -3.20 -11.11 -3.77
N GLY A 69 -3.55 -10.00 -3.11
CA GLY A 69 -4.72 -9.94 -2.23
C GLY A 69 -6.03 -10.20 -2.98
N ALA A 70 -6.17 -9.66 -4.20
CA ALA A 70 -7.33 -9.87 -5.05
C ALA A 70 -7.53 -11.36 -5.39
N ARG A 71 -6.44 -12.07 -5.69
CA ARG A 71 -6.49 -13.51 -6.01
C ARG A 71 -6.94 -14.36 -4.84
N ILE A 72 -6.44 -14.09 -3.64
CA ILE A 72 -6.89 -14.76 -2.42
C ILE A 72 -8.35 -14.44 -2.13
N GLY A 73 -8.74 -13.17 -2.26
CA GLY A 73 -10.12 -12.73 -2.08
C GLY A 73 -11.08 -13.46 -3.04
N ALA A 74 -10.67 -13.64 -4.29
CA ALA A 74 -11.44 -14.41 -5.27
C ALA A 74 -11.60 -15.88 -4.84
N LEU A 75 -10.51 -16.55 -4.42
CA LEU A 75 -10.56 -17.95 -3.96
C LEU A 75 -11.47 -18.13 -2.73
N VAL A 76 -11.36 -17.22 -1.75
CA VAL A 76 -12.24 -17.22 -0.58
C VAL A 76 -13.69 -17.02 -0.99
N GLY A 77 -13.95 -16.10 -1.92
CA GLY A 77 -15.28 -15.84 -2.46
C GLY A 77 -15.89 -17.07 -3.14
N GLU A 78 -15.12 -17.80 -3.95
CA GLU A 78 -15.56 -19.03 -4.61
C GLU A 78 -15.95 -20.13 -3.59
N ILE A 79 -15.15 -20.31 -2.55
CA ILE A 79 -15.42 -21.29 -1.49
C ILE A 79 -16.70 -20.90 -0.72
N LEU A 80 -16.85 -19.63 -0.35
CA LEU A 80 -18.03 -19.16 0.36
C LEU A 80 -19.30 -19.26 -0.50
N ALA A 81 -19.21 -18.95 -1.80
CA ALA A 81 -20.32 -19.11 -2.73
C ALA A 81 -20.74 -20.58 -2.85
N SER A 82 -19.76 -21.49 -2.93
CA SER A 82 -20.00 -22.93 -3.01
C SER A 82 -20.65 -23.47 -1.72
N LEU A 83 -20.17 -23.04 -0.55
CA LEU A 83 -20.77 -23.41 0.74
C LEU A 83 -22.18 -22.85 0.89
N LYS A 84 -22.43 -21.63 0.40
CA LYS A 84 -23.78 -21.05 0.40
C LYS A 84 -24.74 -21.83 -0.50
N LEU A 85 -24.30 -22.29 -1.66
CA LEU A 85 -25.13 -23.13 -2.54
C LEU A 85 -25.53 -24.44 -1.84
N LEU A 86 -24.59 -25.08 -1.15
CA LEU A 86 -24.88 -26.30 -0.37
C LEU A 86 -25.81 -26.05 0.81
N LEU A 87 -25.71 -24.89 1.46
CA LEU A 87 -26.66 -24.45 2.50
C LEU A 87 -28.07 -24.28 1.94
N ASP A 88 -28.20 -23.59 0.80
CA ASP A 88 -29.48 -23.37 0.13
C ASP A 88 -30.09 -24.70 -0.37
N SER A 89 -29.24 -25.67 -0.76
CA SER A 89 -29.63 -27.05 -1.08
C SER A 89 -29.89 -27.94 0.15
N SER A 90 -29.89 -27.38 1.38
CA SER A 90 -30.13 -28.07 2.66
C SER A 90 -29.16 -29.22 3.00
N MET A 91 -27.97 -29.24 2.41
CA MET A 91 -26.94 -30.27 2.65
C MET A 91 -25.98 -29.93 3.80
N ILE A 92 -25.99 -28.68 4.27
CA ILE A 92 -25.09 -28.15 5.29
C ILE A 92 -25.89 -27.44 6.40
N SER A 93 -25.36 -27.46 7.62
CA SER A 93 -25.90 -26.72 8.76
C SER A 93 -25.54 -25.23 8.69
N VAL A 94 -26.47 -24.36 9.10
CA VAL A 94 -26.25 -22.90 9.19
C VAL A 94 -25.05 -22.57 10.09
N ASN A 95 -24.78 -23.37 11.12
CA ASN A 95 -23.67 -23.16 12.04
C ASN A 95 -22.29 -23.40 11.39
N ASP A 96 -22.20 -24.35 10.46
CA ASP A 96 -20.95 -24.65 9.77
C ASP A 96 -20.59 -23.53 8.80
N TYR A 97 -21.62 -22.95 8.15
CA TYR A 97 -21.47 -21.78 7.29
C TYR A 97 -21.05 -20.52 8.06
N ASP A 98 -21.65 -20.25 9.23
CA ASP A 98 -21.24 -19.13 10.08
C ASP A 98 -19.80 -19.30 10.61
N THR A 99 -19.40 -20.54 10.90
CA THR A 99 -18.02 -20.86 11.28
C THR A 99 -17.06 -20.59 10.11
N ALA A 100 -17.44 -20.99 8.89
CA ALA A 100 -16.65 -20.71 7.69
C ALA A 100 -16.49 -19.22 7.44
N LEU A 101 -17.55 -18.41 7.57
CA LEU A 101 -17.47 -16.95 7.45
C LEU A 101 -16.52 -16.30 8.46
N LYS A 102 -16.53 -16.79 9.71
CA LYS A 102 -15.64 -16.29 10.76
C LYS A 102 -14.18 -16.68 10.53
N GLU A 103 -13.92 -17.84 9.96
CA GLU A 103 -12.56 -18.32 9.66
C GLU A 103 -11.99 -17.73 8.38
N LEU A 104 -12.81 -17.60 7.33
CA LEU A 104 -12.45 -17.05 6.02
C LEU A 104 -12.51 -15.51 5.96
N ASN A 105 -12.64 -14.83 7.10
CA ASN A 105 -12.63 -13.39 7.13
C ASN A 105 -11.30 -12.83 6.60
N ILE A 106 -11.37 -11.80 5.76
CA ILE A 106 -10.20 -11.21 5.09
C ILE A 106 -9.10 -10.77 6.07
N THR A 107 -9.45 -10.35 7.28
CA THR A 107 -8.48 -9.97 8.32
C THR A 107 -7.65 -11.15 8.83
N LYS A 108 -8.22 -12.36 8.83
CA LYS A 108 -7.55 -13.59 9.23
C LYS A 108 -6.79 -14.22 8.08
N VAL A 109 -7.35 -14.15 6.87
CA VAL A 109 -6.75 -14.74 5.68
C VAL A 109 -5.53 -13.94 5.19
N LEU A 110 -5.56 -12.62 5.35
CA LEU A 110 -4.46 -11.73 4.96
C LEU A 110 -3.51 -11.40 6.12
N GLN A 111 -3.39 -12.29 7.12
CA GLN A 111 -2.43 -12.06 8.20
C GLN A 111 -0.99 -12.04 7.66
N PRO A 112 -0.13 -11.13 8.18
CA PRO A 112 1.25 -11.00 7.72
C PRO A 112 2.07 -12.29 7.93
N GLU A 113 1.62 -13.18 8.80
CA GLU A 113 2.19 -14.50 9.08
C GLU A 113 2.22 -15.42 7.86
N PHE A 114 1.31 -15.20 6.90
CA PHE A 114 1.21 -16.00 5.68
C PHE A 114 1.97 -15.38 4.49
N PHE A 115 2.68 -14.27 4.70
CA PHE A 115 3.47 -13.58 3.69
C PHE A 115 4.97 -13.70 4.00
N ASP A 116 5.77 -14.03 2.99
CA ASP A 116 7.23 -13.99 3.10
C ASP A 116 7.72 -12.52 3.15
N SER A 117 9.01 -12.31 3.46
CA SER A 117 9.68 -11.00 3.51
C SER A 117 9.59 -10.19 2.20
N LYS A 118 9.15 -10.82 1.10
CA LYS A 118 8.87 -10.18 -0.19
C LYS A 118 7.37 -10.01 -0.50
N LEU A 119 6.50 -10.17 0.50
CA LEU A 119 5.03 -10.19 0.37
C LEU A 119 4.52 -11.25 -0.61
N ASN A 120 5.31 -12.29 -0.85
CA ASN A 120 4.93 -13.42 -1.69
C ASN A 120 4.32 -14.53 -0.84
N ILE A 121 3.31 -15.20 -1.39
CA ILE A 121 2.71 -16.40 -0.81
C ILE A 121 3.42 -17.59 -1.45
N ALA A 122 3.97 -18.51 -0.63
CA ALA A 122 4.64 -19.72 -1.13
C ALA A 122 3.70 -20.68 -1.89
N GLY A 123 2.40 -20.39 -1.89
CA GLY A 123 1.39 -20.99 -2.75
C GLY A 123 -0.01 -20.52 -2.32
N GLU A 124 -0.84 -20.08 -3.25
CA GLU A 124 -2.21 -19.60 -2.98
C GLU A 124 -3.09 -20.61 -2.22
N ARG A 125 -2.75 -21.90 -2.34
CA ARG A 125 -3.44 -23.03 -1.72
C ARG A 125 -2.80 -23.50 -0.41
N THR A 126 -1.75 -22.88 0.11
CA THR A 126 -1.13 -23.30 1.38
C THR A 126 -1.81 -22.71 2.60
N HIS A 127 -2.79 -21.81 2.43
CA HIS A 127 -3.49 -21.22 3.55
C HIS A 127 -4.32 -22.30 4.28
N PRO A 128 -4.11 -22.51 5.60
CA PRO A 128 -4.69 -23.62 6.34
C PRO A 128 -6.22 -23.57 6.37
N ALA A 129 -6.82 -22.38 6.46
CA ALA A 129 -8.28 -22.25 6.41
C ALA A 129 -8.83 -22.56 5.01
N ILE A 130 -8.12 -22.18 3.93
CA ILE A 130 -8.58 -22.43 2.57
C ILE A 130 -8.58 -23.95 2.33
N GLN A 131 -7.49 -24.64 2.68
CA GLN A 131 -7.38 -26.10 2.57
C GLN A 131 -8.44 -26.84 3.37
N LYS A 132 -8.68 -26.41 4.61
CA LYS A 132 -9.70 -27.01 5.48
C LYS A 132 -11.08 -26.96 4.82
N TRP A 133 -11.48 -25.79 4.31
CA TRP A 133 -12.81 -25.60 3.75
C TRP A 133 -12.95 -26.14 2.32
N THR A 134 -11.88 -26.18 1.53
CA THR A 134 -11.88 -26.90 0.24
C THR A 134 -12.04 -28.40 0.44
N ALA A 135 -11.29 -29.00 1.38
CA ALA A 135 -11.43 -30.43 1.69
C ALA A 135 -12.81 -30.77 2.25
N PHE A 136 -13.38 -29.89 3.08
CA PHE A 136 -14.75 -30.05 3.58
C PHE A 136 -15.79 -30.02 2.45
N TYR A 137 -15.62 -29.11 1.48
CA TYR A 137 -16.47 -29.03 0.30
C TYR A 137 -16.34 -30.28 -0.58
N GLU A 138 -15.12 -30.71 -0.91
CA GLU A 138 -14.86 -31.91 -1.71
C GLU A 138 -15.49 -33.17 -1.08
N SER A 139 -15.35 -33.33 0.24
CA SER A 139 -15.98 -34.43 0.99
C SER A 139 -17.51 -34.44 0.92
N LYS A 140 -18.15 -33.30 0.66
CA LYS A 140 -19.62 -33.17 0.55
C LYS A 140 -20.12 -33.29 -0.88
N LEU A 141 -19.23 -33.15 -1.86
CA LEU A 141 -19.55 -33.31 -3.28
C LEU A 141 -19.47 -34.78 -3.71
N ASP A 142 -18.60 -35.58 -3.07
CA ASP A 142 -18.44 -37.02 -3.30
C ASP A 142 -19.43 -37.91 -2.50
N ALA A 143 -20.28 -37.32 -1.66
CA ALA A 143 -21.25 -38.00 -0.79
C ALA A 143 -22.69 -37.89 -1.30
#